data_AF-A0A2M7IJM1-F1
#
_entry.id   AF-A0A2M7IJM1-F1
#
_cell.length_a   1.000
_cell.length_b   1.000
_cell.length_c   1.000
_cell.angle_alpha   90.00
_cell.angle_beta   90.00
_cell.angle_gamma   90.00
#
_symmetry.space_group_name_H-M   'P 1'
#
loop_
_entity.id
_entity.type
_entity.pdbx_description
1 polymer ?
#
loop_
_entity_poly.entity_id
_entity_poly.type
_entity_poly.pdbx_seq_one_letter_code
_entity_poly.pdbx_strand_id
1 'polypeptide(L)'
;MKDQMKVLVIGSGGREDALVTLISRSPLVSRVYCASGNDRIGQRPKTHCLPKLKADDLWGLRGFAKSNKVDLTVVGPEAPLVAGIVDGFEAMGLKIVGPTKEAAQLEGSKVFAKEFMARNGIPTADFMVFDDPERATKYAIANLPCVIKADGLAAGKGVIPCKTEEEVVTAIKRIMIDKEFKESGNKV
;
A
#
# COMPACT_ATOMS: atom_id res chain seq x y z
N MET A 1 -36.57 0.26 11.49
CA MET A 1 -35.99 0.54 10.16
C MET A 1 -34.51 0.22 10.24
N LYS A 2 -34.00 -0.76 9.48
CA LYS A 2 -32.54 -0.98 9.41
C LYS A 2 -31.99 0.12 8.50
N ASP A 3 -31.29 1.10 9.06
CA ASP A 3 -30.52 2.04 8.24
C ASP A 3 -29.53 1.23 7.39
N GLN A 4 -29.77 1.17 6.08
CA GLN A 4 -28.95 0.38 5.17
C GLN A 4 -27.76 1.20 4.68
N MET A 5 -26.57 0.85 5.15
CA MET A 5 -25.31 1.55 4.90
C MET A 5 -24.88 1.55 3.43
N LYS A 6 -24.28 2.67 3.00
CA LYS A 6 -23.50 2.79 1.76
C LYS A 6 -22.02 2.66 2.07
N VAL A 7 -21.35 1.73 1.39
CA VAL A 7 -19.91 1.47 1.57
C VAL A 7 -19.14 1.89 0.32
N LEU A 8 -17.99 2.54 0.50
CA LEU A 8 -17.01 2.78 -0.57
C LEU A 8 -15.82 1.84 -0.39
N VAL A 9 -15.49 1.03 -1.40
CA VAL A 9 -14.26 0.22 -1.44
C VAL A 9 -13.29 0.84 -2.45
N ILE A 10 -12.07 1.11 -2.03
CA ILE A 10 -11.04 1.73 -2.87
C ILE A 10 -10.10 0.66 -3.41
N GLY A 11 -9.84 0.70 -4.71
CA GLY A 11 -9.00 -0.21 -5.48
C GLY A 11 -9.76 -0.88 -6.64
N SER A 12 -9.09 -1.82 -7.30
CA SER A 12 -9.59 -2.46 -8.52
C SER A 12 -9.04 -3.87 -8.75
N GLY A 13 -8.32 -4.43 -7.78
CA GLY A 13 -7.68 -5.75 -7.85
C GLY A 13 -8.56 -6.87 -7.31
N GLY A 14 -7.96 -8.06 -7.19
CA GLY A 14 -8.64 -9.25 -6.64
C GLY A 14 -9.00 -9.12 -5.16
N ARG A 15 -8.18 -8.41 -4.37
CA ARG A 15 -8.47 -8.09 -2.96
C ARG A 15 -9.77 -7.31 -2.83
N GLU A 16 -9.95 -6.27 -3.64
CA GLU A 16 -11.16 -5.45 -3.61
C GLU A 16 -12.38 -6.21 -4.14
N ASP A 17 -12.21 -7.09 -5.13
CA ASP A 17 -13.29 -7.99 -5.55
C ASP A 17 -13.77 -8.91 -4.41
N ALA A 18 -12.84 -9.47 -3.64
CA ALA A 18 -13.20 -10.29 -2.47
C ALA A 18 -13.91 -9.45 -1.39
N LEU A 19 -13.40 -8.26 -1.08
CA LEU A 19 -14.03 -7.34 -0.13
C LEU A 19 -15.44 -6.95 -0.56
N VAL A 20 -15.62 -6.48 -1.79
CA VAL A 20 -16.94 -6.11 -2.35
C VAL A 20 -17.89 -7.32 -2.34
N THR A 21 -17.40 -8.52 -2.69
CA THR A 21 -18.20 -9.75 -2.66
C THR A 21 -18.76 -10.03 -1.27
N LEU A 22 -17.96 -9.86 -0.22
CA LEU A 22 -18.41 -10.11 1.16
C LEU A 22 -19.29 -8.97 1.69
N ILE A 23 -18.89 -7.71 1.47
CA ILE A 23 -19.62 -6.53 1.94
C ILE A 23 -21.01 -6.45 1.31
N SER A 24 -21.13 -6.72 0.00
CA SER A 24 -22.40 -6.65 -0.71
C SER A 24 -23.45 -7.64 -0.21
N ARG A 25 -23.02 -8.78 0.35
CA ARG A 25 -23.89 -9.80 0.96
C ARG A 25 -24.45 -9.40 2.31
N SER A 26 -23.86 -8.42 3.00
CA SER A 26 -24.35 -7.98 4.30
C SER A 26 -25.77 -7.44 4.21
N PRO A 27 -26.69 -7.85 5.10
CA PRO A 27 -28.05 -7.31 5.15
C PRO A 27 -28.07 -5.86 5.66
N LEU A 28 -26.96 -5.36 6.21
CA LEU A 28 -26.81 -3.97 6.65
C LEU A 28 -26.42 -3.02 5.50
N VAL A 29 -26.01 -3.54 4.34
CA VAL A 29 -25.51 -2.74 3.22
C VAL A 29 -26.58 -2.60 2.14
N SER A 30 -26.89 -1.37 1.74
CA SER A 30 -27.77 -1.06 0.59
C SER A 30 -26.99 -0.92 -0.71
N ARG A 31 -25.78 -0.35 -0.65
CA ARG A 31 -24.97 0.01 -1.82
C ARG A 31 -23.49 -0.15 -1.53
N VAL A 32 -22.76 -0.67 -2.50
CA VAL A 32 -21.30 -0.67 -2.52
C VAL A 32 -20.84 0.15 -3.71
N TYR A 33 -20.07 1.21 -3.47
CA TYR A 33 -19.31 1.89 -4.50
C TYR A 33 -17.91 1.30 -4.54
N CYS A 34 -17.33 1.16 -5.73
CA CYS A 34 -15.93 0.72 -5.86
C CYS A 34 -15.14 1.70 -6.73
N ALA A 35 -14.08 2.28 -6.20
CA ALA A 35 -13.28 3.31 -6.86
C ALA A 35 -11.83 2.83 -7.07
N SER A 36 -11.37 2.53 -8.28
CA SER A 36 -12.11 2.60 -9.54
C SER A 36 -12.98 1.38 -9.82
N GLY A 37 -12.69 0.25 -9.16
CA GLY A 37 -13.26 -1.05 -9.50
C GLY A 37 -12.80 -1.57 -10.87
N ASN A 38 -13.40 -2.68 -11.30
CA ASN A 38 -13.28 -3.28 -12.63
C ASN A 38 -14.61 -3.92 -13.04
N ASP A 39 -14.71 -4.41 -14.27
CA ASP A 39 -15.96 -4.97 -14.82
C ASP A 39 -16.51 -6.15 -13.99
N ARG A 40 -15.60 -7.02 -13.51
CA ARG A 40 -15.98 -8.17 -12.68
C ARG A 40 -16.54 -7.73 -11.32
N ILE A 41 -15.94 -6.72 -10.70
CA ILE A 41 -16.46 -6.11 -9.47
C ILE A 41 -17.84 -5.48 -9.71
N GLY A 42 -18.05 -4.87 -10.87
CA GLY A 42 -19.33 -4.25 -11.25
C GLY A 42 -20.50 -5.25 -11.30
N GLN A 43 -20.22 -6.53 -11.49
CA GLN A 43 -21.23 -7.60 -11.52
C GLN A 43 -21.64 -8.09 -10.11
N ARG A 44 -20.99 -7.61 -9.04
CA ARG A 44 -21.34 -8.01 -7.67
C ARG A 44 -22.66 -7.37 -7.23
N PRO A 45 -23.43 -8.04 -6.34
CA PRO A 45 -24.69 -7.49 -5.84
C PRO A 45 -24.50 -6.08 -5.27
N LYS A 46 -25.51 -5.21 -5.44
CA LYS A 46 -25.53 -3.85 -4.85
C LYS A 46 -24.33 -2.97 -5.24
N THR A 47 -23.54 -3.34 -6.25
CA THR A 47 -22.25 -2.70 -6.52
C THR A 47 -22.34 -1.70 -7.67
N HIS A 48 -21.52 -0.65 -7.59
CA HIS A 48 -21.31 0.32 -8.66
C HIS A 48 -19.86 0.76 -8.72
N CYS A 49 -19.18 0.40 -9.80
CA CYS A 49 -17.82 0.83 -10.06
C CYS A 49 -17.77 2.28 -10.55
N LEU A 50 -16.74 3.00 -10.16
CA LEU A 50 -16.48 4.40 -10.47
C LEU A 50 -15.18 4.49 -11.29
N PRO A 51 -15.18 4.09 -12.58
CA PRO A 51 -13.95 3.89 -13.36
C PRO A 51 -13.08 5.14 -13.52
N LYS A 52 -13.71 6.33 -13.43
CA LYS A 52 -13.05 7.64 -13.50
C LYS A 52 -12.39 8.07 -12.19
N LEU A 53 -12.83 7.53 -11.05
CA LEU A 53 -12.31 7.88 -9.73
C LEU A 53 -11.20 6.92 -9.35
N LYS A 54 -9.95 7.38 -9.41
CA LYS A 54 -8.76 6.55 -9.19
C LYS A 54 -8.41 6.43 -7.71
N ALA A 55 -7.67 5.38 -7.36
CA ALA A 55 -7.31 5.09 -5.97
C ALA A 55 -6.31 6.11 -5.38
N ASP A 56 -5.55 6.81 -6.24
CA ASP A 56 -4.61 7.87 -5.90
C ASP A 56 -5.25 9.28 -5.89
N ASP A 57 -6.50 9.43 -6.34
CA ASP A 57 -7.24 10.69 -6.28
C ASP A 57 -7.86 10.91 -4.89
N LEU A 58 -7.01 11.19 -3.90
CA LEU A 58 -7.44 11.32 -2.50
C LEU A 58 -8.47 12.44 -2.28
N TRP A 59 -8.40 13.52 -3.06
CA TRP A 59 -9.36 14.62 -2.98
C TRP A 59 -10.71 14.22 -3.58
N GLY A 60 -10.71 13.63 -4.78
CA GLY A 60 -11.92 13.14 -5.42
C GLY A 60 -12.61 12.06 -4.59
N LEU A 61 -11.86 11.15 -3.96
CA LEU A 61 -12.40 10.10 -3.10
C LEU A 61 -13.15 10.67 -1.90
N ARG A 62 -12.58 11.67 -1.22
CA ARG A 62 -13.22 12.38 -0.11
C ARG A 62 -14.45 13.16 -0.55
N GLY A 63 -14.34 13.88 -1.67
CA GLY A 63 -15.45 14.63 -2.25
C GLY A 63 -16.63 13.73 -2.63
N PHE A 64 -16.33 12.56 -3.22
CA PHE A 64 -17.32 11.56 -3.55
C PHE A 64 -18.00 10.99 -2.30
N ALA A 65 -17.22 10.56 -1.31
CA ALA A 65 -17.74 9.97 -0.07
C ALA A 65 -18.68 10.93 0.67
N LYS A 66 -18.28 12.20 0.80
CA LYS A 66 -19.10 13.26 1.40
C LYS A 66 -20.39 13.51 0.62
N SER A 67 -20.28 13.71 -0.70
CA SER A 67 -21.43 14.08 -1.54
C SER A 67 -22.46 12.96 -1.66
N ASN A 68 -22.02 11.69 -1.63
CA ASN A 68 -22.89 10.53 -1.76
C ASN A 68 -23.40 9.97 -0.42
N LYS A 69 -23.00 10.61 0.70
CA LYS A 69 -23.29 10.17 2.07
C LYS A 69 -22.85 8.71 2.28
N VAL A 70 -21.58 8.44 1.99
CA VAL A 70 -20.97 7.13 2.28
C VAL A 70 -20.81 6.99 3.79
N ASP A 71 -21.30 5.88 4.33
CA ASP A 71 -21.30 5.62 5.78
C ASP A 71 -20.00 4.96 6.25
N LEU A 72 -19.33 4.22 5.37
CA LEU A 72 -18.06 3.56 5.65
C LEU A 72 -17.21 3.46 4.38
N THR A 73 -15.92 3.79 4.49
CA THR A 73 -14.94 3.57 3.42
C THR A 73 -13.95 2.48 3.83
N VAL A 74 -13.59 1.59 2.91
CA VAL A 74 -12.59 0.53 3.11
C VAL A 74 -11.50 0.70 2.05
N VAL A 75 -10.26 0.85 2.49
CA VAL A 75 -9.11 1.03 1.59
C VAL A 75 -8.50 -0.33 1.29
N GLY A 76 -8.46 -0.71 0.01
CA GLY A 76 -7.79 -1.92 -0.44
C GLY A 76 -6.28 -1.72 -0.63
N PRO A 77 -5.83 -0.85 -1.55
CA PRO A 77 -4.42 -0.69 -1.88
C PRO A 77 -3.63 0.10 -0.83
N GLU A 78 -2.37 -0.27 -0.72
CA GLU A 78 -1.37 0.28 0.18
C GLU A 78 -0.94 1.71 -0.19
N ALA A 79 -0.89 2.03 -1.49
CA ALA A 79 -0.47 3.35 -1.97
C ALA A 79 -1.28 4.54 -1.37
N PRO A 80 -2.63 4.55 -1.38
CA PRO A 80 -3.39 5.62 -0.74
C PRO A 80 -3.25 5.65 0.78
N LEU A 81 -3.00 4.51 1.44
CA LEU A 81 -2.73 4.47 2.88
C LEU A 81 -1.44 5.21 3.21
N VAL A 82 -0.36 4.89 2.51
CA VAL A 82 0.94 5.58 2.66
C VAL A 82 0.85 7.06 2.29
N ALA A 83 -0.04 7.41 1.36
CA ALA A 83 -0.31 8.80 0.99
C ALA A 83 -1.18 9.58 1.99
N GLY A 84 -1.72 8.92 3.04
CA GLY A 84 -2.50 9.56 4.09
C GLY A 84 -3.97 9.78 3.77
N ILE A 85 -4.58 8.85 3.03
CA ILE A 85 -6.02 8.89 2.76
C ILE A 85 -6.85 8.89 4.05
N VAL A 86 -6.44 8.10 5.04
CA VAL A 86 -7.19 7.93 6.29
C VAL A 86 -7.27 9.25 7.05
N ASP A 87 -6.12 9.90 7.25
CA ASP A 87 -6.02 11.21 7.91
C ASP A 87 -6.92 12.24 7.21
N GLY A 88 -6.92 12.24 5.88
CA GLY A 88 -7.74 13.13 5.08
C GLY A 88 -9.24 12.88 5.21
N PHE A 89 -9.67 11.63 5.37
CA PHE A 89 -11.07 11.26 5.58
C PHE A 89 -11.53 11.60 7.00
N GLU A 90 -10.72 11.28 8.01
CA GLU A 90 -11.00 11.56 9.41
C GLU A 90 -11.11 13.07 9.69
N ALA A 91 -10.23 13.88 9.09
CA ALA A 91 -10.31 15.34 9.17
C ALA A 91 -11.62 15.92 8.62
N MET A 92 -12.35 15.16 7.78
CA MET A 92 -13.66 15.53 7.25
C MET A 92 -14.83 14.85 7.98
N GLY A 93 -14.56 14.13 9.07
CA GLY A 93 -15.56 13.37 9.82
C GLY A 93 -16.12 12.15 9.07
N LEU A 94 -15.39 11.64 8.06
CA LEU A 94 -15.79 10.48 7.27
C LEU A 94 -15.21 9.21 7.87
N LYS A 95 -16.05 8.19 8.07
CA LYS A 95 -15.60 6.88 8.58
C LYS A 95 -14.83 6.12 7.51
N ILE A 96 -13.64 5.64 7.87
CA ILE A 96 -12.74 4.91 6.98
C ILE A 96 -12.02 3.80 7.74
N VAL A 97 -11.72 2.70 7.07
CA VAL A 97 -10.95 1.57 7.59
C VAL A 97 -9.59 1.54 6.90
N GLY A 98 -8.55 1.77 7.67
CA GLY A 98 -7.15 1.70 7.26
C GLY A 98 -6.24 2.34 8.32
N PRO A 99 -4.93 2.11 8.26
CA PRO A 99 -3.96 2.83 9.09
C PRO A 99 -3.87 4.31 8.68
N THR A 100 -3.60 5.19 9.65
CA THR A 100 -3.15 6.57 9.38
C THR A 100 -1.84 6.57 8.60
N LYS A 101 -1.47 7.71 8.00
CA LYS A 101 -0.20 7.85 7.27
C LYS A 101 1.02 7.43 8.09
N GLU A 102 1.01 7.80 9.38
CA GLU A 102 2.06 7.44 10.32
C GLU A 102 2.10 5.92 10.56
N ALA A 103 0.97 5.30 10.85
CA ALA A 103 0.89 3.85 11.05
C ALA A 103 1.21 3.06 9.77
N ALA A 104 0.86 3.59 8.59
CA ALA A 104 1.12 2.99 7.29
C ALA A 104 2.62 2.91 6.97
N GLN A 105 3.51 3.61 7.70
CA GLN A 105 4.96 3.49 7.55
C GLN A 105 5.46 2.06 7.79
N LEU A 106 4.75 1.25 8.59
CA LEU A 106 5.14 -0.13 8.85
C LEU A 106 5.15 -1.00 7.57
N GLU A 107 4.35 -0.63 6.56
CA GLU A 107 4.39 -1.24 5.21
C GLU A 107 5.07 -0.32 4.20
N GLY A 108 4.87 1.00 4.34
CA GLY A 108 5.35 2.02 3.43
C GLY A 108 6.85 2.27 3.46
N SER A 109 7.56 1.91 4.54
CA SER A 109 9.02 1.96 4.63
C SER A 109 9.55 0.68 5.27
N LYS A 110 10.34 -0.08 4.52
CA LYS A 110 11.01 -1.27 5.03
C LYS A 110 12.05 -0.87 6.06
N VAL A 111 12.74 0.25 5.87
CA VAL A 111 13.68 0.80 6.86
C VAL A 111 12.96 1.06 8.18
N PHE A 112 11.86 1.83 8.14
CA PHE A 112 11.07 2.10 9.35
C PHE A 112 10.60 0.81 10.03
N ALA A 113 10.11 -0.17 9.26
CA ALA A 113 9.64 -1.44 9.80
C ALA A 113 10.76 -2.24 10.47
N LYS A 114 11.95 -2.28 9.86
CA LYS A 114 13.13 -2.95 10.41
C LYS A 114 13.60 -2.30 11.71
N GLU A 115 13.68 -0.98 11.73
CA GLU A 115 14.00 -0.21 12.94
C GLU A 115 12.91 -0.38 14.01
N PHE A 116 11.63 -0.47 13.63
CA PHE A 116 10.52 -0.71 14.55
C PHE A 116 10.63 -2.07 15.22
N MET A 117 10.94 -3.11 14.45
CA MET A 117 11.14 -4.44 15.01
C MET A 117 12.35 -4.47 15.95
N ALA A 118 13.48 -3.90 15.54
CA ALA A 118 14.70 -3.87 16.34
C ALA A 118 14.50 -3.14 17.69
N ARG A 119 13.92 -1.94 17.68
CA ARG A 119 13.70 -1.15 18.90
C ARG A 119 12.67 -1.76 19.86
N ASN A 120 11.80 -2.64 19.38
CA ASN A 120 10.78 -3.32 20.18
C ASN A 120 11.09 -4.80 20.46
N GLY A 121 12.29 -5.29 20.10
CA GLY A 121 12.67 -6.69 20.32
C GLY A 121 11.81 -7.71 19.54
N ILE A 122 11.22 -7.31 18.41
CA ILE A 122 10.47 -8.21 17.54
C ILE A 122 11.46 -8.97 16.65
N PRO A 123 11.47 -10.32 16.66
CA PRO A 123 12.40 -11.11 15.86
C PRO A 123 12.30 -10.77 14.37
N THR A 124 13.45 -10.47 13.76
CA THR A 124 13.58 -10.20 12.32
C THR A 124 15.02 -10.53 11.89
N ALA A 125 15.26 -10.68 10.58
CA ALA A 125 16.62 -10.90 10.08
C ALA A 125 17.56 -9.74 10.46
N ASP A 126 18.86 -9.96 10.59
CA ASP A 126 19.79 -8.84 10.73
C ASP A 126 19.72 -7.93 9.49
N PHE A 127 19.98 -6.64 9.67
CA PHE A 127 19.91 -5.68 8.58
C PHE A 127 20.87 -4.51 8.79
N MET A 128 21.20 -3.87 7.67
CA MET A 128 21.92 -2.62 7.62
C MET A 128 21.27 -1.77 6.52
N VAL A 129 21.24 -0.45 6.72
CA VAL A 129 20.58 0.49 5.80
C VAL A 129 21.64 1.33 5.11
N PHE A 130 21.51 1.50 3.80
CA PHE A 130 22.44 2.30 3.00
C PHE A 130 21.72 3.30 2.12
N ASP A 131 22.26 4.52 2.04
CA ASP A 131 21.90 5.57 1.09
C ASP A 131 23.01 5.84 0.05
N ASP A 132 24.15 5.16 0.18
CA ASP A 132 25.29 5.21 -0.73
C ASP A 132 25.49 3.86 -1.43
N PRO A 133 25.47 3.80 -2.79
CA PRO A 133 25.54 2.55 -3.53
C PRO A 133 26.89 1.83 -3.38
N GLU A 134 28.00 2.56 -3.22
CA GLU A 134 29.33 1.95 -3.07
C GLU A 134 29.45 1.24 -1.72
N ARG A 135 29.04 1.90 -0.63
CA ARG A 135 28.99 1.30 0.71
C ARG A 135 28.03 0.12 0.77
N ALA A 136 26.86 0.24 0.15
CA ALA A 136 25.88 -0.85 0.08
C ALA A 136 26.48 -2.07 -0.63
N THR A 137 27.13 -1.87 -1.78
CA THR A 137 27.76 -2.93 -2.57
C THR A 137 28.85 -3.64 -1.77
N LYS A 138 29.76 -2.87 -1.17
CA LYS A 138 30.86 -3.42 -0.37
C LYS A 138 30.36 -4.24 0.81
N TYR A 139 29.36 -3.73 1.53
CA TYR A 139 28.77 -4.46 2.67
C TYR A 139 28.07 -5.74 2.22
N ALA A 140 27.26 -5.67 1.16
CA ALA A 140 26.51 -6.81 0.66
C ALA A 140 27.43 -7.95 0.16
N ILE A 141 28.50 -7.64 -0.59
CA ILE A 141 29.49 -8.62 -1.04
C ILE A 141 30.14 -9.34 0.15
N ALA A 142 30.54 -8.60 1.19
CA ALA A 142 31.17 -9.17 2.38
C ALA A 142 30.23 -10.06 3.22
N ASN A 143 28.92 -10.00 2.97
CA ASN A 143 27.89 -10.70 3.75
C ASN A 143 26.99 -11.61 2.88
N LEU A 144 27.53 -12.13 1.76
CA LEU A 144 26.80 -13.09 0.92
C LEU A 144 26.56 -14.43 1.67
N PRO A 145 25.41 -15.11 1.43
CA PRO A 145 24.27 -14.66 0.64
C PRO A 145 23.41 -13.62 1.40
N CYS A 146 22.86 -12.64 0.68
CA CYS A 146 22.06 -11.57 1.27
C CYS A 146 20.78 -11.28 0.48
N VAL A 147 19.92 -10.41 1.01
CA VAL A 147 18.72 -9.90 0.31
C VAL A 147 18.75 -8.39 0.31
N ILE A 148 18.82 -7.78 -0.86
CA ILE A 148 18.78 -6.32 -1.04
C ILE A 148 17.33 -5.90 -1.24
N LYS A 149 16.87 -4.90 -0.48
CA LYS A 149 15.47 -4.46 -0.53
C LYS A 149 15.41 -2.95 -0.69
N ALA A 150 14.81 -2.45 -1.78
CA ALA A 150 14.47 -1.04 -1.90
C ALA A 150 13.53 -0.63 -0.76
N ASP A 151 13.84 0.49 -0.09
CA ASP A 151 12.90 1.10 0.85
C ASP A 151 11.64 1.59 0.10
N GLY A 152 10.53 1.83 0.78
CA GLY A 152 9.29 2.18 0.09
C GLY A 152 8.48 0.98 -0.41
N LEU A 153 7.42 1.26 -1.19
CA LEU A 153 6.52 0.23 -1.74
C LEU A 153 7.14 -0.56 -2.90
N ALA A 154 7.91 0.12 -3.78
CA ALA A 154 8.57 -0.48 -4.96
C ALA A 154 7.68 -1.43 -5.80
N ALA A 155 6.36 -1.23 -5.76
CA ALA A 155 5.34 -2.09 -6.40
C ALA A 155 5.54 -3.61 -6.16
N GLY A 156 6.07 -4.00 -5.00
CA GLY A 156 6.37 -5.40 -4.67
C GLY A 156 7.54 -6.02 -5.44
N LYS A 157 8.29 -5.26 -6.23
CA LYS A 157 9.41 -5.75 -7.06
C LYS A 157 10.79 -5.39 -6.51
N GLY A 158 10.86 -4.52 -5.50
CA GLY A 158 12.10 -4.05 -4.89
C GLY A 158 12.74 -5.01 -3.89
N VAL A 159 12.63 -6.33 -4.06
CA VAL A 159 13.27 -7.33 -3.18
C VAL A 159 14.07 -8.29 -4.05
N ILE A 160 15.40 -8.28 -3.90
CA ILE A 160 16.32 -9.02 -4.75
C ILE A 160 17.24 -9.89 -3.88
N PRO A 161 17.05 -11.22 -3.86
CA PRO A 161 18.00 -12.14 -3.23
C PRO A 161 19.28 -12.24 -4.07
N CYS A 162 20.44 -12.22 -3.41
CA CYS A 162 21.75 -12.28 -4.04
C CYS A 162 22.63 -13.36 -3.38
N LYS A 163 23.29 -14.15 -4.21
CA LYS A 163 24.20 -15.24 -3.86
C LYS A 163 25.61 -15.02 -4.42
N THR A 164 25.78 -14.15 -5.41
CA THR A 164 27.08 -13.80 -5.99
C THR A 164 27.32 -12.29 -5.98
N GLU A 165 28.59 -11.90 -6.16
CA GLU A 165 28.97 -10.50 -6.24
C GLU A 165 28.32 -9.79 -7.43
N GLU A 166 28.23 -10.46 -8.58
CA GLU A 166 27.60 -9.91 -9.78
C GLU A 166 26.11 -9.63 -9.57
N GLU A 167 25.42 -10.52 -8.84
CA GLU A 167 24.01 -10.31 -8.46
C GLU A 167 23.85 -9.10 -7.55
N VAL A 168 24.76 -8.90 -6.58
CA VAL A 168 24.76 -7.73 -5.69
C VAL A 168 24.95 -6.44 -6.48
N VAL A 169 26.00 -6.37 -7.30
CA VAL A 169 26.30 -5.18 -8.11
C VAL A 169 25.12 -4.85 -9.02
N THR A 170 24.52 -5.86 -9.65
CA THR A 170 23.34 -5.68 -10.50
C THR A 170 22.13 -5.17 -9.71
N ALA A 171 21.86 -5.73 -8.53
CA ALA A 171 20.75 -5.32 -7.68
C ALA A 171 20.89 -3.87 -7.19
N ILE A 172 22.07 -3.51 -6.67
CA ILE A 172 22.34 -2.13 -6.21
C ILE A 172 22.25 -1.16 -7.36
N LYS A 173 22.83 -1.48 -8.54
CA LYS A 173 22.72 -0.62 -9.72
C LYS A 173 21.27 -0.35 -10.08
N ARG A 174 20.46 -1.41 -10.23
CA ARG A 174 19.03 -1.28 -10.59
C ARG A 174 18.24 -0.43 -9.60
N ILE A 175 18.46 -0.65 -8.30
CA ILE A 175 17.71 0.04 -7.26
C ILE A 175 18.21 1.48 -7.07
N MET A 176 19.51 1.67 -6.84
CA MET A 176 20.07 2.92 -6.34
C MET A 176 20.63 3.84 -7.42
N ILE A 177 21.06 3.32 -8.56
CA ILE A 177 21.68 4.10 -9.64
C ILE A 177 20.67 4.34 -10.77
N ASP A 178 20.11 3.26 -11.32
CA ASP A 178 19.14 3.34 -12.42
C ASP A 178 17.76 3.81 -11.92
N LYS A 179 17.56 3.86 -10.59
CA LYS A 179 16.33 4.30 -9.92
C LYS A 179 15.08 3.64 -10.50
N GLU A 180 15.13 2.33 -10.74
CA GLU A 180 14.00 1.55 -11.30
C GLU A 180 12.71 1.74 -10.48
N PHE A 181 12.86 2.00 -9.17
CA PHE A 181 11.77 2.22 -8.23
C PHE A 181 11.61 3.69 -7.78
N LYS A 182 12.19 4.66 -8.52
CA LYS A 182 12.14 6.09 -8.21
C LYS A 182 12.68 6.37 -6.79
N GLU A 183 11.93 7.11 -5.96
CA GLU A 183 12.32 7.48 -4.60
C GLU A 183 12.56 6.28 -3.68
N SER A 184 11.90 5.14 -3.95
CA SER A 184 12.16 3.87 -3.26
C SER A 184 13.61 3.38 -3.45
N GLY A 185 14.28 3.84 -4.51
CA GLY A 185 15.69 3.56 -4.77
C GLY A 185 16.68 4.46 -4.02
N ASN A 186 16.22 5.35 -3.13
CA ASN A 186 17.12 6.23 -2.38
C ASN A 186 17.79 5.51 -1.20
N LYS A 187 17.18 4.44 -0.70
CA LYS A 187 17.72 3.62 0.39
C LYS A 187 17.47 2.14 0.13
N VAL A 188 18.41 1.30 0.58
CA VAL A 188 18.30 -0.17 0.59
C VAL A 188 18.61 -0.75 1.96
#